data_AF-A0A0M2U3C6-F1
#
_entry.id   AF-A0A0M2U3C6-F1
#
_cell.length_a   1.000
_cell.length_b   1.000
_cell.length_c   1.000
_cell.angle_alpha   90.00
_cell.angle_beta   90.00
_cell.angle_gamma   90.00
#
_symmetry.space_group_name_H-M   'P 1'
#
loop_
_entity.id
_entity.type
_entity.pdbx_description
1 polymer ?
#
loop_
_entity_poly.entity_id
_entity_poly.type
_entity_poly.pdbx_seq_one_letter_code
_entity_poly.pdbx_strand_id
1 'polypeptide(L)'
;EPLELALTATVGNAIYDYLTNERPPVDCSILFLTQQGPYRGMESSSIWRVAARIMEKAGIRQSKGDRRGFHIFRHHLATTLLGNGVPQTVISGVLGHAVPESMETYLSADLVHLKGCALSIARFPVSEGVFADA
;
A
#
# COMPACT_ATOMS: atom_id res chain seq x y z
N GLU A 1 -21.80 7.39 4.12
CA GLU A 1 -21.46 8.32 3.01
C GLU A 1 -20.20 7.79 2.33
N PRO A 2 -20.10 7.84 0.99
CA PRO A 2 -18.87 7.42 0.30
C PRO A 2 -17.69 8.32 0.68
N LEU A 3 -16.50 7.75 0.75
CA LEU A 3 -15.29 8.53 0.99
C LEU A 3 -14.93 9.33 -0.27
N GLU A 4 -14.80 10.64 -0.12
CA GLU A 4 -14.30 11.54 -1.16
C GLU A 4 -12.89 12.02 -0.81
N LEU A 5 -11.95 11.84 -1.73
CA LEU A 5 -10.56 12.29 -1.59
C LEU A 5 -10.19 13.16 -2.77
N ALA A 6 -9.55 14.30 -2.49
CA ALA A 6 -9.02 15.16 -3.53
C ALA A 6 -7.87 14.46 -4.28
N LEU A 7 -7.94 14.48 -5.61
CA LEU A 7 -6.82 14.06 -6.45
C LEU A 7 -5.75 15.14 -6.44
N THR A 8 -4.48 14.73 -6.30
CA THR A 8 -3.37 15.66 -6.54
C THR A 8 -3.29 15.98 -8.03
N ALA A 9 -2.71 17.14 -8.37
CA ALA A 9 -2.51 17.54 -9.77
C ALA A 9 -1.78 16.46 -10.58
N THR A 10 -0.76 15.82 -10.00
CA THR A 10 -0.02 14.74 -10.65
C THR A 10 -0.91 13.54 -11.01
N VAL A 11 -1.79 13.12 -10.10
CA VAL A 11 -2.70 11.99 -10.34
C VAL A 11 -3.79 12.39 -11.34
N GLY A 12 -4.36 13.59 -11.19
CA GLY A 12 -5.37 14.11 -12.11
C GLY A 12 -4.84 14.20 -13.54
N ASN A 13 -3.63 14.73 -13.73
CA ASN A 13 -2.99 14.82 -15.04
C ASN A 13 -2.72 13.43 -15.64
N ALA A 14 -2.23 12.47 -14.85
CA ALA A 14 -2.00 11.12 -15.34
C ALA A 14 -3.31 10.42 -15.79
N ILE A 15 -4.42 10.66 -15.07
CA ILE A 15 -5.74 10.16 -15.48
C ILE A 15 -6.22 10.85 -16.74
N TYR A 16 -6.04 12.17 -16.83
CA TYR A 16 -6.40 12.95 -18.02
C TYR A 16 -5.65 12.44 -19.25
N ASP A 17 -4.33 12.27 -19.16
CA ASP A 17 -3.49 11.77 -20.25
C ASP A 17 -3.93 10.37 -20.70
N TYR A 18 -4.27 9.48 -19.76
CA TYR A 18 -4.83 8.17 -20.07
C TYR A 18 -6.16 8.29 -20.80
N LEU A 19 -7.08 9.15 -20.33
CA LEU A 19 -8.40 9.35 -20.95
C LEU A 19 -8.30 9.90 -22.38
N THR A 20 -7.35 10.80 -22.65
CA THR A 20 -7.24 11.47 -23.95
C THR A 20 -6.38 10.73 -24.96
N ASN A 21 -5.32 10.03 -24.51
CA ASN A 21 -4.31 9.48 -25.40
C ASN A 21 -4.29 7.94 -25.45
N GLU A 22 -4.73 7.25 -24.40
CA GLU A 22 -4.55 5.80 -24.26
C GLU A 22 -5.87 5.02 -24.21
N ARG A 23 -6.93 5.61 -23.64
CA ARG A 23 -8.20 4.92 -23.42
C ARG A 23 -8.94 4.73 -24.75
N PRO A 24 -9.28 3.49 -25.11
CA PRO A 24 -10.05 3.23 -26.33
C PRO A 24 -11.48 3.81 -26.20
N PRO A 25 -12.09 4.26 -27.32
CA PRO A 25 -13.44 4.82 -27.34
C PRO A 25 -14.49 3.72 -27.25
N VAL A 26 -14.67 3.16 -26.06
CA VAL A 26 -15.66 2.12 -25.77
C VAL A 26 -16.69 2.62 -24.76
N ASP A 27 -17.93 2.15 -24.95
CA ASP A 27 -19.04 2.42 -24.04
C ASP A 27 -18.92 1.53 -22.80
N CYS A 28 -18.10 1.98 -21.84
CA CYS A 28 -17.88 1.33 -20.57
C CYS A 28 -17.74 2.40 -19.48
N SER A 29 -18.47 2.25 -18.37
CA SER A 29 -18.45 3.16 -17.23
C SER A 29 -17.21 3.02 -16.34
N ILE A 30 -16.44 1.95 -16.52
CA ILE A 30 -15.22 1.71 -15.74
C ILE A 30 -14.08 2.57 -16.30
N LEU A 31 -13.39 3.29 -15.41
CA LEU A 31 -12.30 4.20 -15.77
C LEU A 31 -11.16 3.46 -16.46
N PHE A 32 -10.58 2.47 -15.76
CA PHE A 32 -9.44 1.70 -16.26
C PHE A 32 -9.88 0.44 -17.00
N LEU A 33 -9.39 0.28 -18.22
CA LEU A 33 -9.76 -0.80 -19.12
C LEU A 33 -8.58 -1.74 -19.38
N THR A 34 -8.87 -2.93 -19.90
CA THR A 34 -7.84 -3.83 -20.43
C THR A 34 -7.12 -3.16 -21.62
N GLN A 35 -5.80 -3.31 -21.68
CA GLN A 35 -4.99 -2.72 -22.74
C GLN A 35 -5.27 -3.36 -24.12
N GLN A 36 -5.66 -4.63 -24.14
CA GLN A 36 -5.92 -5.41 -25.34
C GLN A 36 -7.37 -5.88 -25.39
N GLY A 37 -7.88 -6.02 -26.61
CA GLY A 37 -9.23 -6.53 -26.85
C GLY A 37 -9.43 -7.95 -26.29
N PRO A 38 -10.64 -8.31 -25.83
CA PRO A 38 -11.82 -7.45 -25.71
C PRO A 38 -11.66 -6.39 -24.60
N TYR A 39 -12.00 -5.13 -24.92
CA TYR A 39 -11.90 -4.01 -23.98
C TYR A 39 -12.98 -4.12 -22.91
N ARG A 40 -12.55 -4.32 -21.68
CA ARG A 40 -13.42 -4.46 -20.52
C ARG A 40 -12.82 -3.75 -19.32
N GLY A 41 -13.63 -3.49 -18.31
CA GLY A 41 -13.13 -2.99 -17.04
C GLY A 41 -12.02 -3.89 -16.48
N MET A 42 -10.97 -3.27 -15.95
CA MET A 42 -9.84 -4.00 -15.42
C MET A 42 -10.23 -4.79 -14.16
N GLU A 43 -10.02 -6.10 -14.18
CA GLU A 43 -10.27 -6.98 -13.05
C GLU A 43 -9.09 -6.99 -12.06
N SER A 44 -9.33 -7.39 -10.81
CA SER A 44 -8.29 -7.50 -9.76
C SER A 44 -7.09 -8.36 -10.16
N SER A 45 -7.31 -9.39 -10.98
CA SER A 45 -6.26 -10.26 -11.55
C SER A 45 -5.33 -9.51 -12.50
N SER A 46 -5.87 -8.53 -13.25
CA SER A 46 -5.11 -7.69 -14.19
C SER A 46 -4.32 -6.63 -13.44
N ILE A 47 -4.91 -6.06 -12.38
CA ILE A 47 -4.26 -5.13 -11.45
C ILE A 47 -3.00 -5.78 -10.85
N TRP A 48 -3.06 -7.05 -10.46
CA TRP A 48 -1.87 -7.78 -9.98
C TRP A 48 -0.73 -7.80 -11.01
N ARG A 49 -1.03 -8.16 -12.27
CA ARG A 49 -0.03 -8.24 -13.34
C ARG A 49 0.60 -6.87 -13.62
N VAL A 50 -0.20 -5.80 -13.59
CA VAL A 50 0.31 -4.43 -13.74
C VAL A 50 1.30 -4.10 -12.63
N ALA A 51 0.96 -4.37 -11.36
CA ALA A 51 1.90 -4.14 -10.25
C ALA A 51 3.17 -4.97 -10.38
N ALA A 52 3.07 -6.24 -10.75
CA ALA A 52 4.23 -7.11 -10.97
C ALA A 52 5.16 -6.54 -12.05
N ARG A 53 4.60 -6.06 -13.17
CA ARG A 53 5.37 -5.44 -14.25
C ARG A 53 6.02 -4.13 -13.85
N ILE A 54 5.33 -3.29 -13.06
CA ILE A 54 5.89 -2.03 -12.54
C ILE A 54 7.07 -2.32 -11.62
N MET A 55 6.89 -3.24 -10.67
CA MET A 55 7.93 -3.63 -9.72
C MET A 55 9.15 -4.23 -10.44
N GLU A 56 8.93 -5.09 -11.45
CA GLU A 56 10.01 -5.63 -12.29
C GLU A 56 10.79 -4.53 -13.00
N LYS A 57 10.08 -3.61 -13.68
CA LYS A 57 10.72 -2.46 -14.36
C LYS A 57 11.46 -1.53 -13.41
N ALA A 58 11.04 -1.45 -12.15
CA ALA A 58 11.69 -0.68 -11.11
C ALA A 58 12.87 -1.42 -10.43
N GLY A 59 13.17 -2.66 -10.82
CA GLY A 59 14.22 -3.47 -10.21
C GLY A 59 13.90 -3.95 -8.79
N ILE A 60 12.62 -3.98 -8.41
CA ILE A 60 12.17 -4.41 -7.08
C ILE A 60 12.09 -5.94 -7.04
N ARG A 61 12.69 -6.55 -6.00
CA ARG A 61 12.71 -8.00 -5.77
C ARG A 61 11.28 -8.56 -5.60
N GLN A 62 11.02 -9.73 -6.18
CA GLN A 62 9.72 -10.41 -6.15
C GLN A 62 9.86 -11.89 -5.74
N SER A 63 10.70 -12.17 -4.74
CA SER A 63 10.94 -13.51 -4.24
C SER A 63 9.69 -14.11 -3.55
N LYS A 64 9.67 -15.44 -3.41
CA LYS A 64 8.59 -16.13 -2.68
C LYS A 64 8.60 -15.67 -1.21
N GLY A 65 7.48 -15.12 -0.75
CA GLY A 65 7.36 -14.53 0.60
C GLY A 65 7.31 -13.00 0.61
N ASP A 66 7.75 -12.35 -0.47
CA ASP A 66 7.67 -10.90 -0.57
C ASP A 66 6.22 -10.43 -0.76
N ARG A 67 5.87 -9.33 -0.07
CA ARG A 67 4.61 -8.62 -0.32
C ARG A 67 4.66 -8.03 -1.73
N ARG A 68 3.61 -8.26 -2.50
CA ARG A 68 3.57 -7.96 -3.94
C ARG A 68 2.20 -7.37 -4.28
N GLY A 69 2.06 -6.68 -5.40
CA GLY A 69 0.77 -6.14 -5.84
C GLY A 69 0.41 -4.78 -5.23
N PHE A 70 -0.73 -4.22 -5.62
CA PHE A 70 -1.10 -2.85 -5.22
C PHE A 70 -1.44 -2.66 -3.73
N HIS A 71 -1.71 -3.73 -2.97
CA HIS A 71 -1.98 -3.61 -1.53
C HIS A 71 -0.75 -3.10 -0.75
N ILE A 72 0.46 -3.23 -1.32
CA ILE A 72 1.68 -2.68 -0.71
C ILE A 72 1.60 -1.14 -0.57
N PHE A 73 0.95 -0.45 -1.50
CA PHE A 73 0.80 1.01 -1.44
C PHE A 73 -0.12 1.42 -0.30
N ARG A 74 -1.25 0.72 -0.13
CA ARG A 74 -2.17 0.96 1.00
C ARG A 74 -1.46 0.68 2.33
N HIS A 75 -0.70 -0.41 2.41
CA HIS A 75 0.05 -0.74 3.60
C HIS A 75 1.13 0.29 3.91
N HIS A 76 1.91 0.70 2.91
CA HIS A 76 2.94 1.72 3.09
C HIS A 76 2.36 3.06 3.54
N LEU A 77 1.23 3.49 2.96
CA LEU A 77 0.54 4.70 3.40
C LEU A 77 0.11 4.59 4.86
N ALA A 78 -0.54 3.48 5.23
CA ALA A 78 -1.03 3.25 6.59
C ALA A 78 0.10 3.26 7.62
N THR A 79 1.19 2.52 7.37
CA THR A 79 2.32 2.43 8.30
C THR A 79 3.13 3.72 8.37
N THR A 80 3.24 4.46 7.27
CA THR A 80 3.90 5.78 7.28
C THR A 80 3.12 6.78 8.11
N LEU A 81 1.79 6.85 7.93
CA LEU A 81 0.95 7.73 8.74
C LEU A 81 0.99 7.33 10.23
N LEU A 82 0.95 6.02 10.51
CA LEU A 82 1.03 5.51 11.87
C LEU A 82 2.37 5.83 12.55
N GLY A 83 3.49 5.60 11.84
CA GLY A 83 4.83 5.94 12.32
C GLY A 83 5.06 7.44 12.51
N ASN A 84 4.29 8.29 11.82
CA ASN A 84 4.26 9.74 12.02
C ASN A 84 3.32 10.18 13.17
N GLY A 85 2.73 9.24 13.90
CA GLY A 85 1.84 9.52 15.04
C GLY A 85 0.44 10.01 14.64
N VAL A 86 0.03 9.81 13.38
CA VAL A 86 -1.33 10.20 12.93
C VAL A 86 -2.36 9.31 13.65
N PRO A 87 -3.44 9.89 14.22
CA PRO A 87 -4.46 9.11 14.91
C PRO A 87 -5.09 8.05 14.01
N GLN A 88 -5.35 6.86 14.56
CA GLN A 88 -5.91 5.73 13.83
C GLN A 88 -7.26 6.05 13.16
N THR A 89 -8.08 6.89 13.80
CA THR A 89 -9.37 7.34 13.25
C THR A 89 -9.20 8.13 11.94
N VAL A 90 -8.16 8.96 11.86
CA VAL A 90 -7.81 9.72 10.66
C VAL A 90 -7.27 8.78 9.57
N ILE A 91 -6.39 7.84 9.95
CA ILE A 91 -5.84 6.85 9.00
C ILE A 91 -6.97 5.99 8.41
N SER A 92 -7.91 5.53 9.24
CA SER A 92 -9.08 4.75 8.81
C SER A 92 -9.94 5.54 7.82
N GLY A 93 -10.16 6.83 8.08
CA GLY A 93 -10.84 7.75 7.19
C GLY A 93 -10.15 7.87 5.84
N VAL A 94 -8.83 8.08 5.81
CA VAL A 94 -8.05 8.19 4.56
C VAL A 94 -8.06 6.87 3.77
N LEU A 95 -7.99 5.73 4.44
CA LEU A 95 -7.99 4.43 3.79
C LEU A 95 -9.40 3.96 3.38
N GLY A 96 -10.45 4.68 3.77
CA GLY A 96 -11.85 4.30 3.49
C GLY A 96 -12.30 3.04 4.22
N HIS A 97 -11.58 2.64 5.27
CA HIS A 97 -11.99 1.54 6.12
C HIS A 97 -12.99 2.06 7.16
N ALA A 98 -14.19 1.50 7.16
CA ALA A 98 -15.15 1.68 8.24
C ALA A 98 -14.88 0.74 9.43
N VAL A 99 -13.99 -0.27 9.26
CA VAL A 99 -13.79 -1.36 10.23
C VAL A 99 -12.34 -1.42 10.75
N PRO A 100 -12.11 -1.34 12.07
CA PRO A 100 -10.78 -1.34 12.70
C PRO A 100 -9.96 -2.64 12.55
N GLU A 101 -10.58 -3.78 12.25
CA GLU A 101 -9.90 -5.11 12.25
C GLU A 101 -8.72 -5.20 11.26
N SER A 102 -8.72 -4.43 10.18
CA SER A 102 -7.58 -4.37 9.24
C SER A 102 -6.36 -3.61 9.79
N MET A 103 -6.50 -2.91 10.93
CA MET A 103 -5.50 -2.02 11.50
C MET A 103 -4.41 -2.75 12.30
N GLU A 104 -4.70 -3.94 12.85
CA GLU A 104 -3.70 -4.76 13.57
C GLU A 104 -2.48 -5.10 12.69
N THR A 105 -2.71 -5.27 11.39
CA THR A 105 -1.65 -5.51 10.41
C THR A 105 -0.73 -4.30 10.24
N TYR A 106 -1.21 -3.09 10.50
CA TYR A 106 -0.39 -1.87 10.44
C TYR A 106 0.32 -1.59 11.77
N LEU A 107 -0.34 -1.87 12.90
CA LEU A 107 0.25 -1.70 14.24
C LEU A 107 1.48 -2.59 14.43
N SER A 108 1.41 -3.84 14.01
CA SER A 108 2.56 -4.76 14.02
C SER A 108 3.75 -4.29 13.17
N ALA A 109 3.54 -3.37 12.23
CA ALA A 109 4.58 -2.83 11.37
C ALA A 109 5.17 -1.50 11.87
N ASP A 110 4.59 -0.88 12.91
CA ASP A 110 5.10 0.35 13.52
C ASP A 110 6.22 0.06 14.51
N LEU A 111 7.38 -0.31 13.96
CA LEU A 111 8.56 -0.65 14.74
C LEU A 111 9.08 0.52 15.59
N VAL A 112 8.79 1.77 15.19
CA VAL A 112 9.25 2.96 15.93
C VAL A 112 8.54 3.03 17.28
N HIS A 113 7.21 3.00 17.29
CA HIS A 113 6.46 3.05 18.53
C HIS A 113 6.50 1.72 19.30
N LEU A 114 6.55 0.58 18.62
CA LEU A 114 6.71 -0.73 19.27
C LEU A 114 8.00 -0.83 20.08
N LYS A 115 9.11 -0.22 19.61
CA LYS A 115 10.36 -0.14 20.39
C LYS A 115 10.18 0.65 21.69
N GLY A 116 9.35 1.69 21.70
CA GLY A 116 9.04 2.45 22.91
C GLY A 116 8.23 1.66 23.94
N CYS A 117 7.47 0.66 23.49
CA CYS A 117 6.72 -0.25 24.36
C CYS A 117 7.54 -1.44 24.87
N ALA A 118 8.78 -1.60 24.39
CA ALA A 118 9.62 -2.72 24.79
C ALA A 118 10.02 -2.62 26.27
N LEU A 119 9.94 -3.74 26.99
CA LEU A 119 10.45 -3.82 28.34
C LEU A 119 11.98 -3.70 28.33
N SER A 120 12.52 -2.91 29.25
CA SER A 120 13.96 -2.81 29.43
C SER A 120 14.54 -4.16 29.87
N ILE A 121 15.54 -4.63 29.12
CA ILE A 121 16.33 -5.82 29.48
C ILE A 121 17.38 -5.52 30.56
N ALA A 122 17.46 -4.28 31.06
CA ALA A 122 18.42 -3.90 32.12
C ALA A 122 18.22 -4.72 33.41
N ARG A 123 17.03 -5.28 33.63
CA ARG A 123 16.73 -6.18 34.76
C ARG A 123 17.01 -7.66 34.46
N PHE A 124 17.36 -7.99 33.22
CA PHE A 124 17.62 -9.35 32.74
C PHE A 124 18.98 -9.36 32.02
N PRO A 125 20.11 -9.32 32.77
CA PRO A 125 21.43 -9.30 32.17
C PRO A 125 21.63 -10.55 31.30
N VAL A 126 21.83 -10.33 30.00
CA VAL A 126 22.13 -11.38 29.03
C VAL A 126 23.65 -11.54 29.01
N SER A 127 24.15 -12.77 29.15
CA SER A 127 25.59 -13.06 29.07
C SER A 127 26.12 -12.74 27.66
N GLU A 128 27.36 -12.25 27.58
CA GLU A 128 28.03 -11.76 26.35
C GLU A 128 28.00 -12.74 25.16
N GLY A 129 27.73 -14.03 25.38
CA GLY A 129 27.69 -15.05 24.32
C GLY A 129 26.42 -15.10 23.46
N VAL A 130 25.39 -14.29 23.73
CA VAL A 130 24.08 -14.39 23.06
C VAL A 130 23.90 -13.41 21.90
N PHE A 131 24.67 -12.31 21.87
CA PHE A 131 24.70 -11.36 20.75
C PHE A 131 26.09 -11.38 20.12
N ALA A 132 26.46 -12.51 19.50
CA ALA A 132 27.59 -12.51 18.59
C ALA A 132 27.22 -11.64 17.38
N ASP A 133 28.13 -10.70 17.06
CA ASP A 133 28.07 -9.67 16.03
C ASP A 133 27.21 -9.99 14.80
N ALA A 134 26.27 -9.09 14.51
CA ALA A 134 25.58 -8.99 13.23
C ALA A 134 26.19 -7.83 12.41
#